data_AF-A0A4V6YW70-F1
#
_entry.id   AF-A0A4V6YW70-F1
#
_cell.length_a   1.000
_cell.length_b   1.000
_cell.length_c   1.000
_cell.angle_alpha   90.00
_cell.angle_beta   90.00
_cell.angle_gamma   90.00
#
_symmetry.space_group_name_H-M   'P 1'
#
loop_
_entity.id
_entity.type
_entity.pdbx_description
1 polymer ?
#
loop_
_entity_poly.entity_id
_entity_poly.type
_entity_poly.pdbx_seq_one_letter_code
_entity_poly.pdbx_strand_id
1 'polypeptide(L)'
;MLLVGMLAWFVRYAFFALGVSEEGRFLLYLGILLHGVCYDFFFVVGFIYTDRVAGEKVKGQAQSMIVMFTYGIGMLLGSQISGALYNQLVAGQAVPQAWVTFWWIPAVAAAVIALIFLFSFQYNEKEPR
;
A
#
# COMPACT_ATOMS: atom_id res chain seq x y z
N MET A 1 8.66 -11.76 -2.08
CA MET A 1 8.35 -11.08 -0.80
C MET A 1 7.71 -9.72 -1.01
N LEU A 2 8.29 -8.81 -1.80
CA LEU A 2 7.67 -7.50 -2.12
C LEU A 2 6.27 -7.61 -2.76
N LEU A 3 6.09 -8.49 -3.74
CA LEU A 3 4.78 -8.74 -4.38
C LEU A 3 3.71 -9.20 -3.38
N VAL A 4 4.09 -10.01 -2.39
CA VAL A 4 3.19 -10.48 -1.33
C VAL A 4 2.70 -9.30 -0.49
N GLY A 5 3.58 -8.35 -0.16
CA GLY A 5 3.19 -7.12 0.54
C GLY A 5 2.20 -6.28 -0.27
N MET A 6 2.40 -6.15 -1.58
CA MET A 6 1.48 -5.39 -2.46
C MET A 6 0.11 -6.07 -2.58
N LEU A 7 0.08 -7.40 -2.71
CA LEU A 7 -1.17 -8.17 -2.73
C LEU A 7 -1.88 -8.13 -1.37
N ALA A 8 -1.14 -8.19 -0.26
CA ALA A 8 -1.70 -8.02 1.08
C ALA A 8 -2.38 -6.66 1.23
N TRP A 9 -1.82 -5.62 0.60
CA TRP A 9 -2.41 -4.28 0.61
C TRP A 9 -3.74 -4.23 -0.17
N PHE A 10 -3.83 -4.90 -1.31
CA PHE A 10 -5.09 -5.09 -2.03
C PHE A 10 -6.13 -5.80 -1.14
N VAL A 11 -5.76 -6.94 -0.54
CA VAL A 11 -6.67 -7.72 0.32
C VAL A 11 -7.15 -6.90 1.50
N ARG A 12 -6.26 -6.11 2.13
CA ARG A 12 -6.60 -5.20 3.23
C ARG A 12 -7.68 -4.21 2.84
N TYR A 13 -7.54 -3.53 1.69
CA TYR A 13 -8.54 -2.57 1.24
C TYR A 13 -9.84 -3.25 0.79
N ALA A 14 -9.76 -4.45 0.20
CA ALA A 14 -10.94 -5.24 -0.11
C ALA A 14 -11.71 -5.63 1.16
N PHE A 15 -11.02 -5.98 2.25
CA PHE A 15 -11.66 -6.23 3.54
C PHE A 15 -12.32 -4.98 4.12
N PHE A 16 -11.74 -3.79 3.93
CA PHE A 16 -12.39 -2.54 4.32
C PHE A 16 -13.64 -2.23 3.48
N ALA A 17 -13.60 -2.52 2.18
CA ALA A 17 -14.76 -2.35 1.31
C ALA A 17 -15.89 -3.34 1.64
N LEU A 18 -15.57 -4.59 1.94
CA LEU A 18 -16.55 -5.64 2.26
C LEU A 18 -17.03 -5.57 3.72
N GLY A 19 -16.24 -4.99 4.62
CA GLY A 19 -16.52 -4.92 6.04
C GLY A 19 -17.39 -3.75 6.49
N VAL A 20 -17.94 -2.96 5.56
CA VAL A 20 -18.79 -1.80 5.88
C VAL A 20 -20.14 -2.21 6.48
N SER A 21 -20.65 -3.41 6.18
CA SER A 21 -21.89 -3.90 6.76
C SER A 21 -21.73 -4.36 8.21
N GLU A 22 -22.84 -4.33 8.97
CA GLU A 22 -22.90 -4.83 10.36
C GLU A 22 -22.34 -6.26 10.51
N GLU A 23 -22.70 -7.16 9.59
CA GLU A 23 -22.26 -8.56 9.54
C GLU A 23 -20.79 -8.69 9.06
N GLY A 24 -20.34 -7.76 8.21
CA GLY A 24 -18.98 -7.75 7.65
C GLY A 24 -17.93 -7.16 8.58
N ARG A 25 -18.30 -6.61 9.73
CA ARG A 25 -17.40 -5.86 10.64
C ARG A 25 -16.15 -6.63 11.06
N PHE A 26 -16.23 -7.96 11.13
CA PHE A 26 -15.07 -8.82 11.39
C PHE A 26 -13.95 -8.64 10.33
N LEU A 27 -14.31 -8.41 9.07
CA LEU A 27 -13.35 -8.14 7.99
C LEU A 27 -12.55 -6.85 8.25
N LEU A 28 -13.15 -5.84 8.89
CA LEU A 28 -12.42 -4.62 9.28
C LEU A 28 -11.28 -4.94 10.25
N TYR A 29 -11.53 -5.78 11.26
CA TYR A 29 -10.50 -6.21 12.20
C TYR A 29 -9.40 -7.01 11.51
N LEU A 30 -9.75 -7.90 10.57
CA LEU A 30 -8.75 -8.59 9.75
C LEU A 30 -7.93 -7.63 8.89
N GLY A 31 -8.56 -6.61 8.29
CA GLY A 31 -7.85 -5.58 7.53
C GLY A 31 -6.91 -4.73 8.38
N ILE A 32 -7.26 -4.48 9.65
CA ILE A 32 -6.37 -3.81 10.61
C ILE A 32 -5.18 -4.72 10.95
N LEU A 33 -5.42 -6.01 11.23
CA LEU A 33 -4.35 -6.97 11.54
C LEU A 33 -3.38 -7.11 10.36
N LEU A 34 -3.90 -7.16 9.12
CA LEU A 34 -3.09 -7.20 7.90
C LEU A 34 -2.18 -5.98 7.71
N HIS A 35 -2.38 -4.88 8.46
CA HIS A 35 -1.53 -3.71 8.35
C HIS A 35 -0.06 -4.02 8.61
N GLY A 36 0.26 -4.81 9.65
CA GLY A 36 1.64 -5.19 9.97
C GLY A 36 2.29 -5.98 8.84
N VAL A 37 1.55 -6.94 8.27
CA VAL A 37 2.01 -7.74 7.12
C VAL A 37 2.29 -6.84 5.90
N CYS A 38 1.40 -5.89 5.60
CA CYS A 38 1.60 -4.94 4.52
C CYS A 38 2.87 -4.09 4.75
N TYR A 39 3.06 -3.63 5.99
CA TYR A 39 4.20 -2.80 6.36
C TYR A 39 5.52 -3.56 6.21
N ASP A 40 5.64 -4.74 6.81
CA ASP A 40 6.88 -5.52 6.84
C ASP A 40 7.29 -5.98 5.44
N PHE A 41 6.37 -6.57 4.67
CA PHE A 41 6.70 -7.13 3.36
C PHE A 41 6.95 -6.08 2.28
N PHE A 42 6.46 -4.85 2.45
CA PHE A 42 6.71 -3.78 1.50
C PHE A 42 7.88 -2.88 1.93
N PHE A 43 7.84 -2.34 3.15
CA PHE A 43 8.85 -1.40 3.63
C PHE A 43 10.10 -2.09 4.14
N VAL A 44 9.99 -3.05 5.08
CA VAL A 44 11.18 -3.69 5.66
C VAL A 44 11.95 -4.46 4.58
N VAL A 45 11.25 -5.27 3.78
CA VAL A 45 11.87 -5.96 2.64
C VAL A 45 12.38 -4.96 1.59
N GLY A 46 11.67 -3.86 1.36
CA GLY A 46 12.09 -2.79 0.46
C GLY A 46 13.42 -2.16 0.88
N PHE A 47 13.57 -1.84 2.17
CA PHE A 47 14.81 -1.33 2.73
C PHE A 47 15.95 -2.34 2.60
N ILE A 48 15.72 -3.63 2.91
CA ILE A 48 16.74 -4.68 2.75
C ILE A 48 17.18 -4.79 1.27
N TYR A 49 16.23 -4.74 0.34
CA TYR A 49 16.53 -4.76 -1.09
C TYR A 49 17.34 -3.53 -1.52
N THR A 50 16.91 -2.35 -1.10
CA THR A 50 17.60 -1.10 -1.45
C THR A 50 18.99 -1.04 -0.86
N ASP A 51 19.21 -1.51 0.36
CA ASP A 51 20.55 -1.59 0.95
C ASP A 51 21.47 -2.50 0.13
N ARG A 52 20.94 -3.64 -0.33
CA ARG A 52 21.68 -4.57 -1.18
C ARG A 52 22.05 -3.97 -2.54
N VAL A 53 21.21 -3.10 -3.09
CA VAL A 53 21.46 -2.44 -4.39
C VAL A 53 22.35 -1.20 -4.27
N ALA A 54 22.16 -0.39 -3.23
CA ALA A 54 22.84 0.90 -3.07
C ALA A 54 24.29 0.76 -2.54
N GLY A 55 24.58 -0.29 -1.77
CA GLY A 55 25.89 -0.52 -1.17
C GLY A 55 26.18 0.35 0.05
N GLU A 56 27.20 -0.01 0.83
CA GLU A 56 27.40 0.53 2.19
C GLU A 56 27.59 2.05 2.27
N LYS A 57 28.17 2.66 1.23
CA LYS A 57 28.49 4.09 1.23
C LYS A 57 27.26 4.99 1.13
N VAL A 58 26.18 4.52 0.48
CA VAL A 58 25.00 5.35 0.18
C VAL A 58 23.68 4.73 0.63
N LYS A 59 23.70 3.57 1.30
CA LYS A 59 22.49 2.89 1.81
C LYS A 59 21.57 3.80 2.63
N GLY A 60 22.13 4.62 3.54
CA GLY A 60 21.34 5.53 4.36
C GLY A 60 20.62 6.63 3.54
N GLN A 61 21.27 7.12 2.48
CA GLN A 61 20.68 8.11 1.57
C GLN A 61 19.55 7.46 0.74
N ALA A 62 19.78 6.23 0.27
CA ALA A 62 18.79 5.48 -0.49
C ALA A 62 17.54 5.13 0.34
N GLN A 63 17.72 4.70 1.60
CA GLN A 63 16.60 4.50 2.54
C GLN A 63 15.84 5.80 2.80
N SER A 64 16.56 6.91 3.00
CA SER A 64 15.95 8.22 3.20
C SER A 64 15.12 8.65 1.99
N MET A 65 15.55 8.34 0.77
CA MET A 65 14.76 8.57 -0.43
C MET A 65 13.48 7.73 -0.44
N ILE A 66 13.52 6.45 -0.07
CA ILE A 66 12.31 5.63 0.05
C ILE A 66 11.33 6.27 1.04
N VAL A 67 11.81 6.64 2.23
CA VAL A 67 10.98 7.27 3.27
C VAL A 67 10.39 8.59 2.76
N MET A 68 11.19 9.44 2.11
CA MET A 68 10.74 10.70 1.55
C MET A 68 9.64 10.52 0.48
N PHE A 69 9.80 9.56 -0.44
CA PHE A 69 8.79 9.34 -1.47
C PHE A 69 7.52 8.69 -0.93
N THR A 70 7.62 7.85 0.11
CA THR A 70 6.47 7.12 0.65
C THR A 70 5.75 7.92 1.74
N TYR A 71 6.45 8.34 2.78
CA TYR A 71 5.90 9.07 3.93
C TYR A 71 5.95 10.59 3.79
N GLY A 72 6.77 11.12 2.90
CA GLY A 72 6.75 12.55 2.56
C GLY A 72 5.74 12.82 1.44
N ILE A 73 6.22 12.76 0.20
CA ILE A 73 5.46 13.15 -0.99
C ILE A 73 4.25 12.25 -1.18
N GLY A 74 4.42 10.93 -1.08
CA GLY A 74 3.34 9.95 -1.28
C GLY A 74 2.21 10.15 -0.28
N MET A 75 2.51 10.31 1.00
CA MET A 75 1.51 10.56 2.03
C MET A 75 0.81 11.92 1.85
N LEU A 76 1.54 12.98 1.48
CA LEU A 76 0.96 14.29 1.19
C LEU A 76 -0.03 14.22 0.02
N LEU A 77 0.35 13.61 -1.09
CA LEU A 77 -0.54 13.47 -2.24
C LEU A 77 -1.71 12.53 -1.93
N GLY A 78 -1.44 11.42 -1.25
CA GLY A 78 -2.44 10.44 -0.86
C GLY A 78 -3.50 11.02 0.07
N SER A 79 -3.11 11.85 1.05
CA SER A 79 -4.06 12.50 1.95
C SER A 79 -4.94 13.52 1.23
N GLN A 80 -4.36 14.31 0.30
CA GLN A 80 -5.11 15.27 -0.52
C GLN A 80 -6.12 14.57 -1.44
N ILE A 81 -5.71 13.51 -2.13
CA ILE A 81 -6.58 12.71 -3.00
C ILE A 81 -7.68 12.03 -2.17
N SER A 82 -7.32 11.43 -1.04
CA SER A 82 -8.27 10.78 -0.13
C SER A 82 -9.29 11.79 0.41
N GLY A 83 -8.86 13.00 0.77
CA GLY A 83 -9.76 14.06 1.23
C GLY A 83 -10.73 14.52 0.13
N ALA A 84 -10.23 14.69 -1.10
CA ALA A 84 -11.08 15.03 -2.24
C ALA A 84 -12.11 13.93 -2.54
N LEU A 85 -11.68 12.65 -2.54
CA LEU A 85 -12.58 11.51 -2.72
C LEU A 85 -13.63 11.41 -1.61
N TYR A 86 -13.23 11.64 -0.36
CA TYR A 86 -14.15 11.66 0.77
C TYR A 86 -15.22 12.75 0.60
N ASN A 87 -14.81 13.96 0.22
CA ASN A 87 -15.73 15.07 0.03
C ASN A 87 -16.73 14.82 -1.11
N GLN A 88 -16.32 14.13 -2.17
CA GLN A 88 -17.19 13.81 -3.31
C GLN A 88 -18.11 12.62 -3.04
N LEU A 89 -17.60 11.56 -2.40
CA LEU A 89 -18.30 10.29 -2.28
C LEU A 89 -19.09 10.18 -0.98
N VAL A 90 -18.53 10.66 0.14
CA VAL A 90 -19.02 10.35 1.50
C VAL A 90 -19.65 11.55 2.20
N ALA A 91 -19.04 12.73 2.11
CA ALA A 91 -19.41 13.89 2.94
C ALA A 91 -20.86 14.38 2.77
N GLY A 92 -21.50 14.11 1.62
CA GLY A 92 -22.89 14.49 1.34
C GLY A 92 -23.90 13.33 1.34
N GLN A 93 -23.44 12.08 1.41
CA GLN A 93 -24.27 10.88 1.32
C GLN A 93 -23.64 9.77 2.18
N ALA A 94 -23.76 9.88 3.51
CA ALA A 94 -23.21 8.93 4.48
C ALA A 94 -23.94 7.57 4.47
N VAL A 95 -24.10 6.99 3.29
CA VAL A 95 -24.69 5.69 3.03
C VAL A 95 -23.55 4.65 3.03
N PRO A 96 -23.75 3.44 3.57
CA PRO A 96 -22.74 2.38 3.56
C PRO A 96 -22.09 2.16 2.18
N GLN A 97 -22.87 2.23 1.09
CA GLN A 97 -22.37 2.04 -0.27
C GLN A 97 -21.29 3.07 -0.68
N ALA A 98 -21.35 4.30 -0.17
CA ALA A 98 -20.33 5.32 -0.45
C ALA A 98 -18.96 4.91 0.09
N TRP A 99 -18.93 4.30 1.29
CA TRP A 99 -17.71 3.78 1.90
C TRP A 99 -17.17 2.55 1.18
N VAL A 100 -18.05 1.67 0.68
CA VAL A 100 -17.65 0.53 -0.15
C VAL A 100 -16.89 1.02 -1.38
N THR A 101 -17.45 1.98 -2.11
CA THR A 101 -16.80 2.60 -3.28
C THR A 101 -15.49 3.29 -2.90
N PHE A 102 -15.48 4.04 -1.80
CA PHE A 102 -14.29 4.73 -1.31
C PHE A 102 -13.11 3.77 -1.06
N TRP A 103 -13.35 2.60 -0.49
CA TRP A 103 -12.30 1.60 -0.21
C TRP A 103 -11.89 0.75 -1.42
N TRP A 104 -12.79 0.56 -2.40
CA TRP A 104 -12.44 -0.13 -3.64
C TRP A 104 -11.44 0.64 -4.50
N ILE A 105 -11.47 1.98 -4.47
CA ILE A 105 -10.53 2.82 -5.23
C ILE A 105 -9.06 2.50 -4.88
N PRO A 106 -8.62 2.59 -3.61
CA PRO A 106 -7.26 2.23 -3.25
C PRO A 106 -6.99 0.73 -3.36
N ALA A 107 -8.00 -0.14 -3.24
CA ALA A 107 -7.84 -1.58 -3.50
C ALA A 107 -7.42 -1.83 -4.95
N VAL A 108 -8.20 -1.34 -5.92
CA VAL A 108 -7.90 -1.49 -7.35
C VAL A 108 -6.55 -0.85 -7.69
N ALA A 109 -6.26 0.34 -7.14
CA ALA A 109 -4.95 0.97 -7.33
C ALA A 109 -3.79 0.07 -6.84
N ALA A 110 -3.91 -0.54 -5.66
CA ALA A 110 -2.91 -1.47 -5.14
C ALA A 110 -2.77 -2.72 -6.03
N ALA A 111 -3.88 -3.27 -6.54
CA ALA A 111 -3.84 -4.40 -7.46
C ALA A 111 -3.16 -4.05 -8.79
N VAL A 112 -3.45 -2.88 -9.36
CA VAL A 112 -2.81 -2.38 -10.59
C VAL A 112 -1.32 -2.20 -10.38
N ILE A 113 -0.89 -1.61 -9.26
CA ILE A 113 0.53 -1.46 -8.92
C ILE A 113 1.19 -2.83 -8.75
N ALA A 114 0.53 -3.78 -8.09
CA ALA A 114 1.04 -5.15 -7.95
C ALA A 114 1.24 -5.84 -9.31
N LEU A 115 0.31 -5.64 -10.26
CA LEU A 115 0.44 -6.15 -11.61
C LEU A 115 1.57 -5.47 -12.38
N ILE A 116 1.67 -4.14 -12.32
CA ILE A 116 2.79 -3.41 -12.94
C ILE A 116 4.11 -3.94 -12.39
N PHE A 117 4.23 -4.06 -11.07
CA PHE A 117 5.42 -4.59 -10.42
C PHE A 117 5.72 -6.02 -10.86
N LEU A 118 4.71 -6.90 -10.93
CA LEU A 118 4.87 -8.29 -11.39
C LEU A 118 5.51 -8.37 -12.79
N PHE A 119 5.12 -7.48 -13.71
CA PHE A 119 5.63 -7.49 -15.08
C PHE A 119 6.91 -6.66 -15.28
N SER A 120 7.12 -5.58 -14.50
CA SER A 120 8.26 -4.69 -14.67
C SER A 120 9.46 -5.06 -13.80
N PHE A 121 9.25 -5.74 -12.66
CA PHE A 121 10.31 -6.00 -11.69
C PHE A 121 11.17 -7.19 -12.13
N GLN A 122 12.39 -6.88 -12.59
CA GLN A 122 13.40 -7.88 -12.91
C GLN A 122 14.40 -7.96 -11.74
N TYR A 123 14.34 -9.05 -10.98
CA TYR A 123 15.37 -9.35 -9.97
C TYR A 123 16.60 -9.91 -10.68
N ASN A 124 17.68 -9.13 -10.76
CA ASN A 124 18.92 -9.56 -11.37
C ASN A 124 19.89 -10.00 -10.26
N GLU A 125 20.09 -11.31 -10.15
CA GLU A 125 20.92 -11.96 -9.14
C GLU A 125 22.40 -11.84 -9.53
N LYS A 126 22.92 -10.62 -9.64
CA LYS A 126 24.37 -10.42 -9.76
C LYS A 126 24.95 -10.43 -8.36
N GLU A 127 25.64 -11.51 -8.01
CA GLU A 127 26.52 -11.54 -6.85
C GLU A 127 27.39 -10.28 -6.84
N PRO A 128 27.51 -9.58 -5.70
CA PRO A 128 28.48 -8.51 -5.58
C PRO A 128 29.87 -9.15 -5.73
N ARG A 129 30.55 -8.83 -6.85
CA ARG A 129 31.98 -9.11 -7.00
C ARG A 129 32.81 -8.15 -6.16
#